data_AF-A0A537XIR1-F1
#
_entry.id   AF-A0A537XIR1-F1
#
_cell.length_a   1.000
_cell.length_b   1.000
_cell.length_c   1.000
_cell.angle_alpha   90.00
_cell.angle_beta   90.00
_cell.angle_gamma   90.00
#
_symmetry.space_group_name_H-M   'P 1'
#
loop_
_entity.id
_entity.type
_entity.pdbx_description
1 polymer ?
#
loop_
_entity_poly.entity_id
_entity_poly.type
_entity_poly.pdbx_seq_one_letter_code
_entity_poly.pdbx_strand_id
1 'polypeptide(L)'
;MTSTKTRVNKISTVVIPVSDQDRAIDFYVEKLGFEKRIDVPFGNGYRWVEVASGDAVTTIALAPPPPGKPTGNRETGIGLQTDDIDAYHAELKASGVDVDPEVSRTLSLQGWCSSRRRAMSARA
;
A
#
# COMPACT_ATOMS: atom_id res chain seq x y z
N MET A 1 -20.45 -22.67 24.46
CA MET A 1 -20.42 -21.68 23.36
C MET A 1 -19.69 -20.45 23.86
N THR A 2 -18.46 -20.23 23.39
CA THR A 2 -17.63 -19.11 23.85
C THR A 2 -18.15 -17.84 23.21
N SER A 3 -18.66 -16.90 24.01
CA SER A 3 -19.09 -15.59 23.54
C SER A 3 -17.85 -14.77 23.17
N THR A 4 -17.57 -14.62 21.87
CA THR A 4 -16.49 -13.77 21.40
C THR A 4 -16.90 -12.31 21.59
N LYS A 5 -16.38 -11.67 22.65
CA LYS A 5 -16.62 -10.26 22.98
C LYS A 5 -15.79 -9.31 22.09
N THR A 6 -15.70 -9.57 20.79
CA THR A 6 -14.94 -8.71 19.88
C THR A 6 -15.80 -7.53 19.44
N ARG A 7 -15.39 -6.31 19.83
CA ARG A 7 -16.03 -5.05 19.44
C ARG A 7 -15.43 -4.44 18.16
N VAL A 8 -14.22 -4.86 17.77
CA VAL A 8 -13.52 -4.41 16.56
C VAL A 8 -13.81 -5.39 15.43
N ASN A 9 -14.50 -4.95 14.39
CA ASN A 9 -15.01 -5.85 13.35
C ASN A 9 -14.21 -5.84 12.04
N LYS A 10 -13.33 -4.86 11.82
CA LYS A 10 -12.50 -4.76 10.62
C LYS A 10 -11.28 -3.87 10.84
N ILE A 11 -10.32 -4.00 9.94
CA ILE A 11 -9.30 -2.97 9.71
C ILE A 11 -9.96 -1.91 8.82
N SER A 12 -10.03 -0.66 9.28
CA SER A 12 -10.64 0.42 8.51
C SER A 12 -9.65 1.08 7.56
N THR A 13 -8.47 1.41 8.08
CA THR A 13 -7.49 2.25 7.39
C THR A 13 -6.10 1.88 7.85
N VAL A 14 -5.16 1.82 6.92
CA VAL A 14 -3.72 1.74 7.20
C VAL A 14 -3.05 3.04 6.77
N VAL A 15 -2.02 3.48 7.49
CA VAL A 15 -1.36 4.76 7.22
C VAL A 15 0.02 4.51 6.64
N ILE A 16 0.32 5.13 5.49
CA ILE A 16 1.64 5.11 4.86
C ILE A 16 2.24 6.52 4.95
N PRO A 17 3.37 6.68 5.67
CA PRO A 17 4.12 7.92 5.69
C PRO A 17 4.74 8.23 4.32
N VAL A 18 4.41 9.38 3.74
CA VAL A 18 4.90 9.84 2.44
C VAL A 18 5.59 11.20 2.55
N SER A 19 6.71 11.38 1.83
CA SER A 19 7.43 12.66 1.76
C SER A 19 6.72 13.69 0.88
N ASP A 20 6.07 13.21 -0.17
CA ASP A 20 5.35 14.00 -1.16
C ASP A 20 3.99 13.35 -1.37
N GLN A 21 2.94 14.04 -0.92
CA GLN A 21 1.58 13.49 -0.92
C GLN A 21 0.98 13.47 -2.32
N ASP A 22 1.23 14.50 -3.14
CA ASP A 22 0.69 14.55 -4.52
C ASP A 22 1.32 13.46 -5.37
N ARG A 23 2.65 13.30 -5.28
CA ARG A 23 3.34 12.21 -5.97
C ARG A 23 2.85 10.84 -5.52
N ALA A 24 2.55 10.68 -4.24
CA ALA A 24 1.99 9.42 -3.74
C ALA A 24 0.57 9.19 -4.26
N ILE A 25 -0.28 10.23 -4.32
CA ILE A 25 -1.63 10.14 -4.89
C ILE A 25 -1.53 9.71 -6.37
N ASP A 26 -0.68 10.35 -7.16
CA ASP A 26 -0.50 10.01 -8.57
C ASP A 26 -0.04 8.56 -8.74
N PHE A 27 0.87 8.09 -7.88
CA PHE A 27 1.27 6.68 -7.90
C PHE A 27 0.10 5.73 -7.62
N TYR A 28 -0.64 5.94 -6.51
CA TYR A 28 -1.74 5.03 -6.16
C TYR A 28 -2.90 5.10 -7.15
N VAL A 29 -3.26 6.29 -7.62
CA VAL A 29 -4.41 6.51 -8.50
C VAL A 29 -4.06 6.17 -9.95
N GLU A 30 -3.04 6.80 -10.51
CA GLU A 30 -2.75 6.70 -11.94
C GLU A 30 -1.94 5.45 -12.31
N LYS A 31 -1.12 4.92 -11.39
CA LYS A 31 -0.30 3.72 -11.67
C LYS A 31 -0.92 2.45 -11.15
N LEU A 32 -1.47 2.46 -9.95
CA LEU A 32 -2.05 1.27 -9.32
C LEU A 32 -3.55 1.13 -9.60
N GLY A 33 -4.21 2.15 -10.15
CA GLY A 33 -5.63 2.14 -10.48
C GLY A 33 -6.54 2.30 -9.27
N PHE A 34 -6.05 2.89 -8.17
CA PHE A 34 -6.87 3.14 -6.99
C PHE A 34 -7.73 4.39 -7.21
N GLU A 35 -8.74 4.54 -6.36
CA GLU A 35 -9.57 5.73 -6.31
C GLU A 35 -9.27 6.53 -5.06
N LYS A 36 -9.28 7.86 -5.19
CA LYS A 36 -9.25 8.77 -4.05
C LYS A 36 -10.62 8.81 -3.39
N ARG A 37 -10.70 8.39 -2.13
CA ARG A 37 -11.95 8.29 -1.35
C ARG A 37 -12.15 9.46 -0.40
N ILE A 38 -11.07 9.96 0.20
CA ILE A 38 -11.09 11.14 1.06
C ILE A 38 -9.96 12.07 0.63
N ASP A 39 -10.24 13.36 0.58
CA ASP A 39 -9.25 14.42 0.39
C ASP A 39 -9.77 15.68 1.09
N VAL A 40 -9.35 15.88 2.34
CA VAL A 40 -9.83 16.99 3.17
C VAL A 40 -8.67 17.69 3.88
N PRO A 41 -8.76 18.99 4.15
CA PRO A 41 -7.77 19.68 4.98
C PRO A 41 -7.63 19.03 6.36
N PHE A 42 -6.41 18.92 6.86
CA PHE A 42 -6.11 18.40 8.19
C PHE A 42 -5.05 19.29 8.85
N GLY A 43 -5.12 19.48 10.17
CA GLY A 43 -4.34 20.51 10.89
C GLY A 43 -2.84 20.56 10.55
N ASN A 44 -2.18 21.68 10.84
CA ASN A 44 -0.77 21.94 10.49
C ASN A 44 -0.49 21.98 8.98
N GLY A 45 -1.50 22.29 8.15
CA GLY A 45 -1.32 22.61 6.74
C GLY A 45 -1.14 21.42 5.80
N TYR A 46 -1.46 20.19 6.24
CA TYR A 46 -1.47 19.01 5.38
C TYR A 46 -2.90 18.56 5.04
N ARG A 47 -3.07 17.59 4.14
CA ARG A 47 -4.38 17.01 3.82
C ARG A 47 -4.49 15.59 4.35
N TRP A 48 -5.67 15.22 4.81
CA TRP A 48 -5.99 13.81 5.06
C TRP A 48 -6.50 13.22 3.75
N VAL A 49 -5.67 12.37 3.15
CA VAL A 49 -5.99 11.73 1.86
C VAL A 49 -6.03 10.23 2.04
N GLU A 50 -7.13 9.61 1.60
CA GLU A 50 -7.29 8.16 1.59
C GLU A 50 -7.57 7.65 0.19
N VAL A 51 -6.90 6.58 -0.19
CA VAL A 51 -7.07 5.86 -1.46
C VAL A 51 -7.49 4.42 -1.21
N ALA A 52 -8.24 3.83 -2.15
CA ALA A 52 -8.67 2.43 -2.08
C ALA A 52 -8.81 1.82 -3.48
N SER A 53 -8.60 0.50 -3.58
CA SER A 53 -8.81 -0.25 -4.82
C SER A 53 -10.29 -0.60 -5.01
N GLY A 54 -10.93 -0.19 -6.11
CA GLY A 54 -12.30 -0.58 -6.44
C GLY A 54 -13.25 -0.51 -5.24
N ASP A 55 -14.00 -1.59 -4.98
CA ASP A 55 -14.97 -1.64 -3.87
C ASP A 55 -14.35 -1.99 -2.49
N ALA A 56 -13.03 -1.89 -2.34
CA ALA A 56 -12.37 -2.19 -1.07
C ALA A 56 -12.90 -1.29 0.07
N VAL A 57 -13.21 -1.94 1.20
CA VAL A 57 -13.65 -1.25 2.42
C VAL A 57 -12.46 -0.66 3.19
N THR A 58 -11.31 -1.32 3.15
CA THR A 58 -10.09 -0.86 3.81
C THR A 58 -9.40 0.18 2.95
N THR A 59 -9.07 1.32 3.54
CA THR A 59 -8.39 2.43 2.85
C THR A 59 -6.91 2.52 3.23
N ILE A 60 -6.13 3.16 2.36
CA ILE A 60 -4.75 3.55 2.63
C ILE A 60 -4.71 5.08 2.78
N ALA A 61 -4.38 5.56 3.97
CA ALA A 61 -4.14 6.97 4.22
C ALA A 61 -2.70 7.35 3.85
N LEU A 62 -2.55 8.32 2.98
CA LEU A 62 -1.27 8.89 2.56
C LEU A 62 -1.02 10.13 3.39
N ALA A 63 -0.17 10.04 4.41
CA ALA A 63 0.04 11.12 5.38
C ALA A 63 1.52 11.51 5.49
N PRO A 64 1.85 12.77 5.83
CA PRO A 64 3.22 13.16 6.13
C PRO A 64 3.81 12.31 7.28
N PRO A 65 5.14 12.11 7.31
CA PRO A 65 5.77 11.41 8.42
C PRO A 65 5.67 12.21 9.72
N PRO A 66 5.74 11.52 10.88
CA PRO A 66 5.99 12.20 12.13
C PRO A 66 7.30 13.01 12.06
N PRO A 67 7.40 14.16 12.76
CA PRO A 67 8.60 14.99 12.77
C PRO A 67 9.88 14.19 13.09
N GLY A 68 10.93 14.41 12.30
CA GLY A 68 12.22 13.75 12.49
C GLY A 68 12.26 12.25 12.16
N LYS A 69 11.22 11.70 11.52
CA LYS A 69 11.21 10.31 11.03
C LYS A 69 11.50 10.27 9.53
N PRO A 70 12.30 9.30 9.06
CA PRO A 70 12.55 9.13 7.64
C PRO A 70 11.29 8.64 6.91
N THR A 71 11.18 9.03 5.63
CA THR A 71 10.15 8.63 4.67
C THR A 71 10.75 7.85 3.50
N GLY A 72 9.92 7.06 2.82
CA GLY A 72 10.31 6.31 1.63
C GLY A 72 11.23 5.11 1.92
N ASN A 73 11.45 4.28 0.89
CA ASN A 73 12.32 3.10 0.90
C ASN A 73 12.11 2.17 2.12
N ARG A 74 10.84 1.95 2.48
CA ARG A 74 10.49 1.17 3.67
C ARG A 74 9.40 0.16 3.32
N GLU A 75 9.61 -1.07 3.79
CA GLU A 75 8.61 -2.13 3.71
C GLU A 75 7.36 -1.72 4.49
N THR A 76 6.24 -1.56 3.79
CA THR A 76 4.95 -1.22 4.39
C THR A 76 4.31 -2.44 5.08
N GLY A 77 4.65 -3.65 4.64
CA GLY A 77 4.01 -4.89 5.08
C GLY A 77 2.57 -5.05 4.59
N ILE A 78 2.11 -4.20 3.68
CA ILE A 78 0.76 -4.25 3.11
C ILE A 78 0.77 -5.17 1.89
N GLY A 79 -0.05 -6.20 1.91
CA GLY A 79 -0.31 -7.05 0.75
C GLY A 79 -1.54 -6.56 -0.01
N LEU A 80 -1.41 -6.47 -1.32
CA LEU A 80 -2.53 -6.21 -2.23
C LEU A 80 -2.82 -7.50 -3.00
N GLN A 81 -4.10 -7.83 -3.15
CA GLN A 81 -4.54 -9.00 -3.89
C GLN A 81 -5.01 -8.59 -5.29
N THR A 82 -4.61 -9.36 -6.29
CA THR A 82 -5.10 -9.27 -7.67
C THR A 82 -5.43 -10.69 -8.15
N ASP A 83 -6.37 -10.80 -9.07
CA ASP A 83 -6.76 -12.08 -9.68
C ASP A 83 -5.75 -12.53 -10.75
N ASP A 84 -5.01 -11.59 -11.34
CA ASP A 84 -3.97 -11.86 -12.35
C ASP A 84 -2.72 -11.03 -12.05
N ILE A 85 -1.75 -11.66 -11.39
CA ILE A 85 -0.48 -11.01 -11.03
C ILE A 85 0.45 -10.82 -12.24
N ASP A 86 0.34 -11.65 -13.28
CA ASP A 86 1.21 -11.57 -14.44
C ASP A 86 0.82 -10.38 -15.32
N ALA A 87 -0.49 -10.21 -15.57
CA ALA A 87 -1.03 -9.05 -16.26
C ALA A 87 -0.71 -7.76 -15.50
N TYR A 88 -0.98 -7.75 -14.19
CA TYR A 88 -0.74 -6.56 -13.36
C TYR A 88 0.75 -6.19 -13.28
N HIS A 89 1.65 -7.17 -13.17
CA HIS A 89 3.10 -6.92 -13.19
C HIS A 89 3.55 -6.32 -14.53
N ALA A 90 3.03 -6.82 -15.66
CA ALA A 90 3.34 -6.29 -16.98
C ALA A 90 2.87 -4.84 -17.15
N GLU A 91 1.66 -4.51 -16.68
CA GLU A 91 1.10 -3.16 -16.70
C GLU A 91 1.91 -2.17 -15.86
N LEU A 92 2.25 -2.54 -14.63
CA LEU A 92 3.07 -1.73 -13.73
C LEU A 92 4.46 -1.47 -14.33
N LYS A 93 5.08 -2.50 -14.88
CA LYS A 93 6.38 -2.41 -15.54
C LYS A 93 6.33 -1.50 -16.78
N ALA A 94 5.31 -1.64 -17.62
CA ALA A 94 5.10 -0.77 -18.78
C ALA A 94 4.84 0.69 -18.37
N SER A 95 4.23 0.89 -17.20
CA SER A 95 3.94 2.21 -16.63
C SER A 95 5.15 2.86 -15.92
N GLY A 96 6.30 2.18 -15.91
CA GLY A 96 7.56 2.66 -15.32
C GLY A 96 7.64 2.52 -13.80
N VAL A 97 6.77 1.71 -13.18
CA VAL A 97 6.82 1.44 -11.74
C VAL A 97 8.03 0.55 -11.42
N ASP A 98 8.71 0.84 -10.31
CA ASP A 98 9.81 0.02 -9.79
C ASP A 98 9.24 -1.30 -9.24
N VAL A 99 9.32 -2.36 -10.05
CA VAL A 99 8.94 -3.73 -9.70
C VAL A 99 10.13 -4.65 -9.95
N ASP A 100 10.22 -5.77 -9.24
CA ASP A 100 11.28 -6.75 -9.51
C ASP A 100 11.12 -7.30 -10.94
N PRO A 101 12.21 -7.80 -11.56
CA PRO A 101 12.18 -8.24 -12.96
C PRO A 101 11.14 -9.33 -13.26
N GLU A 102 10.84 -10.18 -12.26
CA GLU A 102 10.00 -11.37 -12.38
C GLU A 102 9.04 -11.49 -11.17
N VAL A 103 7.88 -12.10 -11.39
CA VAL A 103 6.92 -12.41 -10.32
C VAL A 103 7.44 -13.55 -9.45
N SER A 104 7.58 -13.29 -8.15
CA SER A 104 7.99 -14.30 -7.18
C SER A 104 6.86 -15.31 -6.94
N ARG A 105 7.11 -16.58 -7.25
CA ARG A 105 6.20 -17.70 -7.04
C ARG A 105 6.78 -18.65 -5.99
N THR A 106 6.84 -18.20 -4.75
CA THR A 106 7.28 -19.06 -3.65
C THR A 106 6.24 -20.14 -3.37
N LEU A 107 6.43 -21.33 -3.95
CA LEU A 107 5.80 -22.58 -3.52
C LEU A 107 6.34 -22.95 -2.14
N SER A 108 5.75 -22.40 -1.08
CA SER A 108 5.55 -23.01 0.25
C SER A 108 5.39 -21.94 1.34
N LEU A 109 4.32 -22.06 2.12
CA LEU A 109 4.05 -21.31 3.35
C LEU A 109 5.09 -21.51 4.47
N GLN A 110 6.18 -22.26 4.22
CA GLN A 110 7.28 -22.47 5.16
C GLN A 110 8.49 -21.54 4.88
N GLY A 111 8.56 -20.88 3.72
CA GLY A 111 9.72 -20.07 3.30
C GLY A 111 9.69 -18.59 3.70
N TRP A 112 8.52 -18.03 4.05
CA TRP A 112 8.39 -16.60 4.44
C TRP A 112 9.23 -16.29 5.69
N CYS A 113 9.34 -17.24 6.62
CA CYS A 113 10.04 -17.01 7.89
C CYS A 113 11.58 -17.11 7.79
N SER A 114 12.14 -17.65 6.71
CA SER A 114 13.58 -17.99 6.64
C SER A 114 14.39 -17.24 5.59
N SER A 115 13.78 -16.49 4.67
CA SER A 115 14.51 -15.87 3.54
C SER A 115 14.42 -14.35 3.51
N ARG A 116 15.16 -13.68 4.40
CA ARG A 116 15.58 -12.29 4.17
C ARG A 116 16.49 -12.22 2.93
N ARG A 117 15.99 -11.69 1.82
CA ARG A 117 16.56 -10.54 1.07
C ARG A 117 15.89 -10.38 -0.29
N ARG A 118 15.54 -9.12 -0.60
CA ARG A 118 14.90 -8.58 -1.81
C ARG A 118 13.38 -8.68 -1.77
N ALA A 119 12.81 -7.68 -1.12
CA ALA A 119 11.44 -7.26 -1.35
C ALA A 119 11.41 -6.43 -2.64
N MET A 120 10.36 -6.61 -3.45
CA MET A 120 9.93 -5.62 -4.43
C MET A 120 9.63 -4.33 -3.66
N SER A 121 10.56 -3.39 -3.70
CA SER A 121 10.34 -2.02 -3.26
C SER A 121 9.68 -1.30 -4.42
N ALA A 122 8.36 -1.12 -4.38
CA ALA A 122 7.73 -0.05 -5.15
C ALA A 122 8.28 1.29 -4.62
N ARG A 123 9.28 1.83 -5.33
CA ARG A 123 9.85 3.15 -5.03
C ARG A 123 8.89 4.23 -5.49
N ALA A 124 8.48 5.06 -4.54
CA ALA A 124 7.94 6.40 -4.79
C ALA A 124 8.95 7.44 -4.32
#